data_AF-A0A973FPY3-F1
#
_entry.id   AF-A0A973FPY3-F1
#
_cell.length_a   1.000
_cell.length_b   1.000
_cell.length_c   1.000
_cell.angle_alpha   90.00
_cell.angle_beta   90.00
_cell.angle_gamma   90.00
#
_symmetry.space_group_name_H-M   'P 1'
#
loop_
_entity.id
_entity.type
_entity.pdbx_description
1 polymer ?
#
loop_
_entity_poly.entity_id
_entity_poly.type
_entity_poly.pdbx_seq_one_letter_code
_entity_poly.pdbx_strand_id
1 'polypeptide(L)'
;ISPARPAARAASSDEPKPERREFTPARVVLPSAREREQAAAAAAAQQTTSIPPRGGLASRTKAAVDRKPEPKPKAEPKADPAPDLPGRRSSGTLVVTAENINAIRKTMSELAHELGAQSVMLTDRAGMVLVDVGTTDNLPMMIVLPLLSTSFSTTGEVARQLREEDPLSVYIHDGMNYALYCFDVLQRFLLVLVFNKKVASSPLGTVWISAKRAIRELRTSLSNA
;
A
#
# COMPACT_ATOMS: atom_id res chain seq x y z
N ILE A 1 64.54 12.47 -45.29
CA ILE A 1 63.55 13.24 -46.08
C ILE A 1 62.58 12.24 -46.70
N SER A 2 61.42 12.08 -46.07
CA SER A 2 60.26 11.37 -46.61
C SER A 2 59.03 11.92 -45.87
N PRO A 3 57.95 12.29 -46.57
CA PRO A 3 57.06 13.35 -46.11
C PRO A 3 55.81 12.88 -45.36
N ALA A 4 55.24 13.89 -44.70
CA ALA A 4 54.07 13.96 -43.84
C ALA A 4 52.83 13.15 -44.25
N ARG A 5 52.22 12.59 -43.20
CA ARG A 5 50.91 11.95 -43.13
C ARG A 5 49.79 12.94 -43.51
N PRO A 6 48.80 12.56 -44.34
CA PRO A 6 47.75 13.48 -44.75
C PRO A 6 46.75 13.77 -43.62
N ALA A 7 46.32 15.03 -43.55
CA ALA A 7 45.31 15.54 -42.64
C ALA A 7 43.95 14.87 -42.89
N ALA A 8 43.37 14.30 -41.84
CA ALA A 8 42.02 13.78 -41.87
C ALA A 8 41.03 14.95 -41.96
N ARG A 9 40.33 14.99 -43.09
CA ARG A 9 39.21 15.87 -43.42
C ARG A 9 38.11 15.72 -42.36
N ALA A 10 37.78 16.82 -41.69
CA ALA A 10 36.64 16.89 -40.77
C ALA A 10 35.34 16.62 -41.53
N ALA A 11 34.71 15.48 -41.24
CA ALA A 11 33.38 15.16 -41.72
C ALA A 11 32.36 15.88 -40.83
N SER A 12 31.67 16.86 -41.41
CA SER A 12 30.45 17.44 -40.89
C SER A 12 29.39 16.35 -40.75
N SER A 13 29.07 16.00 -39.50
CA SER A 13 27.88 15.22 -39.16
C SER A 13 26.94 16.16 -38.42
N ASP A 14 25.95 16.63 -39.19
CA ASP A 14 24.81 17.42 -38.76
C ASP A 14 23.83 16.46 -38.08
N GLU A 15 23.95 16.32 -36.76
CA GLU A 15 23.07 15.48 -35.94
C GLU A 15 22.25 16.41 -35.02
N PRO A 16 20.90 16.44 -35.12
CA PRO A 16 20.10 17.35 -34.31
C PRO A 16 20.13 16.88 -32.85
N LYS A 17 20.87 17.63 -32.03
CA LYS A 17 20.95 17.47 -30.58
C LYS A 17 19.54 17.58 -29.98
N PRO A 18 19.07 16.61 -29.17
CA PRO A 18 17.74 16.69 -28.57
C PRO A 18 17.69 17.91 -27.65
N GLU A 19 16.79 18.84 -27.95
CA GLU A 19 16.51 20.01 -27.11
C GLU A 19 16.16 19.53 -25.70
N ARG A 20 17.05 19.83 -24.75
CA ARG A 20 16.76 19.72 -23.32
C ARG A 20 15.59 20.66 -23.07
N ARG A 21 14.39 20.11 -22.89
CA ARG A 21 13.24 20.86 -22.39
C ARG A 21 13.63 21.46 -21.05
N GLU A 22 13.87 22.77 -21.04
CA GLU A 22 14.07 23.52 -19.81
C GLU A 22 12.83 23.36 -18.94
N PHE A 23 12.99 22.67 -17.82
CA PHE A 23 11.91 22.52 -16.86
C PHE A 23 11.76 23.85 -16.13
N THR A 24 10.80 24.67 -16.57
CA THR A 24 10.46 25.91 -15.87
C THR A 24 9.78 25.50 -14.55
N PRO A 25 10.37 25.78 -13.37
CA PRO A 25 9.72 25.43 -12.12
C PRO A 25 8.40 26.21 -12.02
N ALA A 26 7.29 25.49 -11.90
CA ALA A 26 6.00 26.10 -11.66
C ALA A 26 6.08 26.86 -10.33
N ARG A 27 5.97 28.20 -10.38
CA ARG A 27 5.87 29.03 -9.19
C ARG A 27 4.49 28.80 -8.56
N VAL A 28 4.41 27.85 -7.64
CA VAL A 28 3.19 27.59 -6.86
C VAL A 28 3.00 28.75 -5.90
N VAL A 29 2.06 29.65 -6.21
CA VAL A 29 1.59 30.65 -5.26
C VAL A 29 0.50 30.00 -4.42
N LEU A 30 0.80 29.79 -3.13
CA LEU A 30 -0.21 29.29 -2.20
C LEU A 30 -1.28 30.37 -1.97
N PRO A 31 -2.58 30.01 -1.96
CA PRO A 31 -3.63 30.96 -1.65
C PRO A 31 -3.45 31.53 -0.24
N SER A 32 -3.70 32.83 -0.13
CA SER A 32 -3.66 33.58 1.12
C SER A 32 -4.63 32.98 2.15
N ALA A 33 -4.41 33.29 3.43
CA ALA A 33 -5.27 32.80 4.51
C ALA A 33 -6.75 33.18 4.30
N ARG A 34 -7.01 34.38 3.76
CA ARG A 34 -8.36 34.85 3.45
C ARG A 34 -9.04 34.07 2.32
N GLU A 35 -8.30 33.73 1.27
CA GLU A 35 -8.83 32.93 0.16
C GLU A 35 -9.16 31.50 0.60
N ARG A 36 -8.35 30.92 1.50
CA ARG A 36 -8.62 29.61 2.10
C ARG A 36 -9.85 29.61 3.00
N GLU A 37 -10.05 30.66 3.77
CA GLU A 37 -11.21 30.82 4.65
C GLU A 37 -12.51 31.03 3.86
N GLN A 38 -12.46 31.82 2.79
CA GLN A 38 -13.60 32.00 1.88
C GLN A 38 -13.96 30.73 1.10
N ALA A 39 -12.96 29.97 0.65
CA ALA A 39 -13.18 28.68 0.00
C ALA A 39 -13.77 27.64 0.97
N ALA A 40 -13.31 27.63 2.23
CA ALA A 40 -13.88 26.78 3.27
C ALA A 40 -15.33 27.17 3.62
N ALA A 41 -15.62 28.48 3.69
CA ALA A 41 -16.97 28.98 3.93
C ALA A 41 -17.93 28.69 2.75
N ALA A 42 -17.45 28.81 1.51
CA ALA A 42 -18.22 28.46 0.31
C ALA A 42 -18.50 26.95 0.21
N ALA A 43 -17.52 26.12 0.58
CA ALA A 43 -17.70 24.67 0.65
C ALA A 43 -18.68 24.26 1.76
N ALA A 44 -18.66 24.94 2.91
CA ALA A 44 -19.62 24.72 3.99
C ALA A 44 -21.05 25.15 3.59
N ALA A 45 -21.19 26.24 2.84
CA ALA A 45 -22.50 26.69 2.33
C ALA A 45 -23.10 25.70 1.33
N GLN A 46 -22.29 25.13 0.43
CA GLN A 46 -22.76 24.13 -0.55
C GLN A 46 -23.14 22.77 0.08
N GLN A 47 -22.66 22.45 1.29
CA GLN A 47 -23.06 21.22 1.99
C GLN A 47 -24.46 21.31 2.64
N THR A 48 -25.03 22.51 2.78
CA THR A 48 -26.35 22.69 3.43
C THR A 48 -27.55 22.47 2.51
N THR A 49 -27.37 22.28 1.20
CA THR A 49 -28.47 22.17 0.22
C THR A 49 -28.76 20.74 -0.28
N SER A 50 -28.11 19.70 0.24
CA SER A 50 -28.28 18.32 -0.25
C SER A 50 -28.85 17.30 0.75
N ILE A 51 -29.45 17.74 1.86
CA ILE A 51 -30.16 16.83 2.79
C ILE A 51 -31.66 16.79 2.40
N PRO A 52 -32.20 15.70 1.82
CA PRO A 52 -33.64 15.56 1.65
C PRO A 52 -34.33 15.39 3.02
N PRO A 53 -35.52 15.96 3.25
CA PRO A 53 -36.16 15.94 4.56
C PRO A 53 -36.61 14.51 4.92
N ARG A 54 -36.32 14.11 6.16
CA ARG A 54 -36.81 12.88 6.78
C ARG A 54 -38.34 12.94 6.89
N GLY A 55 -39.05 12.28 5.98
CA GLY A 55 -40.49 12.01 6.10
C GLY A 55 -40.77 11.09 7.30
N GLY A 56 -41.65 11.55 8.20
CA GLY A 56 -41.92 10.93 9.49
C GLY A 56 -42.55 9.53 9.43
N LEU A 57 -42.31 8.76 10.50
CA LEU A 57 -42.74 7.38 10.71
C LEU A 57 -44.27 7.16 10.68
N ALA A 58 -45.09 8.22 10.79
CA ALA A 58 -46.54 8.11 10.88
C ALA A 58 -47.26 7.88 9.52
N SER A 59 -46.58 8.07 8.38
CA SER A 59 -47.19 7.92 7.06
C SER A 59 -47.07 6.50 6.49
N ARG A 60 -46.27 5.63 7.12
CA ARG A 60 -46.01 4.25 6.63
C ARG A 60 -46.97 3.19 7.17
N THR A 61 -47.69 3.47 8.25
CA THR A 61 -48.57 2.48 8.90
C THR A 61 -49.98 2.42 8.33
N LYS A 62 -50.38 3.35 7.46
CA LYS A 62 -51.73 3.34 6.84
C LYS A 62 -51.79 2.67 5.46
N ALA A 63 -50.65 2.41 4.82
CA ALA A 63 -50.56 1.80 3.50
C ALA A 63 -50.30 0.27 3.51
N ALA A 64 -50.19 -0.34 4.70
CA ALA A 64 -49.88 -1.76 4.87
C ALA A 64 -51.11 -2.65 5.14
N VAL A 65 -52.33 -2.08 5.23
CA VAL A 65 -53.54 -2.80 5.66
C VAL A 65 -54.39 -3.35 4.50
N ASP A 66 -54.17 -2.91 3.25
CA ASP A 66 -55.06 -3.27 2.12
C ASP A 66 -54.42 -4.14 1.01
N ARG A 67 -53.39 -4.95 1.31
CA ARG A 67 -52.84 -5.88 0.30
C ARG A 67 -53.03 -7.36 0.67
N LYS A 68 -54.09 -7.91 0.09
CA LYS A 68 -54.43 -9.33 -0.04
C LYS A 68 -53.30 -10.13 -0.74
N PRO A 69 -52.99 -11.38 -0.33
CA PRO A 69 -51.87 -12.14 -0.87
C PRO A 69 -52.25 -13.03 -2.07
N GLU A 70 -51.19 -13.42 -2.81
CA GLU A 70 -51.03 -14.48 -3.84
C GLU A 70 -50.88 -14.05 -5.31
N PRO A 71 -50.21 -14.83 -6.20
CA PRO A 71 -49.11 -15.80 -5.99
C PRO A 71 -47.90 -15.55 -6.94
N LYS A 72 -46.78 -16.25 -6.67
CA LYS A 72 -45.50 -16.19 -7.43
C LYS A 72 -45.65 -16.56 -8.92
N PRO A 73 -44.88 -15.92 -9.82
CA PRO A 73 -44.36 -16.57 -11.01
C PRO A 73 -42.81 -16.56 -11.11
N LYS A 74 -42.33 -17.46 -11.97
CA LYS A 74 -40.97 -17.98 -12.19
C LYS A 74 -40.00 -16.99 -12.89
N ALA A 75 -38.69 -17.29 -12.76
CA ALA A 75 -37.54 -17.16 -13.70
C ALA A 75 -37.71 -16.21 -14.92
N GLU A 76 -36.81 -15.29 -15.29
CA GLU A 76 -35.33 -15.21 -15.44
C GLU A 76 -35.01 -13.72 -15.85
N PRO A 77 -33.80 -13.21 -16.19
CA PRO A 77 -32.55 -13.89 -16.56
C PRO A 77 -31.25 -13.35 -15.91
N LYS A 78 -30.17 -14.10 -16.17
CA LYS A 78 -28.77 -13.83 -15.82
C LYS A 78 -28.36 -12.39 -16.12
N ALA A 79 -27.87 -11.68 -15.11
CA ALA A 79 -27.10 -10.46 -15.29
C ALA A 79 -25.74 -10.83 -15.87
N ASP A 80 -25.35 -10.14 -16.94
CA ASP A 80 -24.04 -10.25 -17.58
C ASP A 80 -22.91 -10.05 -16.53
N PRO A 81 -21.82 -10.82 -16.59
CA PRO A 81 -20.68 -10.56 -15.73
C PRO A 81 -20.06 -9.23 -16.16
N ALA A 82 -19.95 -8.30 -15.20
CA ALA A 82 -19.22 -7.05 -15.37
C ALA A 82 -17.80 -7.31 -15.91
N PRO A 83 -17.24 -6.43 -16.75
CA PRO A 83 -15.96 -6.68 -17.40
C PRO A 83 -14.83 -6.81 -16.37
N ASP A 84 -14.01 -7.85 -16.54
CA ASP A 84 -12.83 -8.12 -15.73
C ASP A 84 -11.86 -6.93 -15.78
N LEU A 85 -11.62 -6.32 -14.61
CA LEU A 85 -10.51 -5.41 -14.40
C LEU A 85 -9.18 -6.20 -14.52
N PRO A 86 -8.25 -5.80 -15.40
CA PRO A 86 -6.99 -6.50 -15.58
C PRO A 86 -6.08 -6.24 -14.38
N GLY A 87 -5.92 -7.24 -13.50
CA GLY A 87 -5.06 -7.10 -12.32
C GLY A 87 -5.13 -8.25 -11.31
N ARG A 88 -6.12 -9.14 -11.40
CA ARG A 88 -6.18 -10.34 -10.55
C ARG A 88 -5.14 -11.38 -11.00
N ARG A 89 -3.85 -11.10 -10.79
CA ARG A 89 -2.82 -12.16 -10.72
C ARG A 89 -3.34 -13.18 -9.71
N SER A 90 -3.34 -14.45 -10.11
CA SER A 90 -4.09 -15.51 -9.42
C SER A 90 -4.03 -15.32 -7.91
N SER A 91 -5.21 -15.21 -7.29
CA SER A 91 -5.34 -15.49 -5.86
C SER A 91 -4.99 -16.96 -5.73
N GLY A 92 -3.70 -17.28 -5.69
CA GLY A 92 -3.25 -18.54 -5.13
C GLY A 92 -3.81 -18.52 -3.72
N THR A 93 -4.81 -19.37 -3.47
CA THR A 93 -5.29 -19.62 -2.13
C THR A 93 -4.07 -20.08 -1.36
N LEU A 94 -3.56 -19.23 -0.46
CA LEU A 94 -2.54 -19.63 0.48
C LEU A 94 -3.19 -20.73 1.33
N VAL A 95 -2.78 -21.99 1.14
CA VAL A 95 -3.24 -23.06 2.01
C VAL A 95 -2.33 -23.02 3.22
N VAL A 96 -2.80 -22.31 4.23
CA VAL A 96 -2.07 -22.16 5.49
C VAL A 96 -2.08 -23.50 6.22
N THR A 97 -1.05 -24.31 5.99
CA THR A 97 -0.80 -25.52 6.80
C THR A 97 -0.19 -25.12 8.14
N ALA A 98 -0.40 -25.94 9.17
CA ALA A 98 0.18 -25.71 10.50
C ALA A 98 1.72 -25.69 10.46
N GLU A 99 2.32 -26.51 9.60
CA GLU A 99 3.77 -26.58 9.39
C GLU A 99 4.33 -25.27 8.81
N ASN A 100 3.63 -24.69 7.82
CA ASN A 100 4.03 -23.42 7.21
C ASN A 100 3.94 -22.26 8.21
N ILE A 101 2.90 -22.22 9.06
CA ILE A 101 2.81 -21.21 10.14
C ILE A 101 3.98 -21.33 11.11
N ASN A 102 4.34 -22.56 11.52
CA ASN A 102 5.42 -22.77 12.48
C ASN A 102 6.78 -22.32 11.94
N ALA A 103 7.06 -22.61 10.66
CA ALA A 103 8.27 -22.14 10.00
C ALA A 103 8.32 -20.60 9.94
N ILE A 104 7.22 -19.96 9.52
CA ILE A 104 7.09 -18.49 9.48
C ILE A 104 7.31 -17.88 10.87
N ARG A 105 6.61 -18.41 11.89
CA ARG A 105 6.70 -17.93 13.27
C ARG A 105 8.12 -18.07 13.82
N LYS A 106 8.82 -19.17 13.49
CA LYS A 106 10.22 -19.38 13.88
C LYS A 106 11.13 -18.30 13.29
N THR A 107 11.10 -18.10 11.97
CA THR A 107 11.90 -17.05 11.31
C THR A 107 11.59 -15.66 11.88
N MET A 108 10.31 -15.34 12.11
CA MET A 108 9.92 -14.07 12.72
C MET A 108 10.40 -13.91 14.17
N SER A 109 10.39 -14.99 14.95
CA SER A 109 10.87 -14.98 16.34
C SER A 109 12.38 -14.80 16.42
N GLU A 110 13.14 -15.45 15.53
CA GLU A 110 14.58 -15.28 15.42
C GLU A 110 14.93 -13.84 15.04
N LEU A 111 14.21 -13.27 14.06
CA LEU A 111 14.37 -11.87 13.66
C LEU A 111 14.04 -10.90 14.81
N ALA A 112 12.95 -11.15 15.54
CA ALA A 112 12.54 -10.32 16.67
C ALA A 112 13.60 -10.32 17.77
N HIS A 113 14.16 -11.49 18.10
CA HIS A 113 15.20 -11.64 19.10
C HIS A 113 16.53 -10.99 18.65
N GLU A 114 16.97 -11.22 17.41
CA GLU A 114 18.19 -10.64 16.85
C GLU A 114 18.16 -9.11 16.88
N LEU A 115 17.01 -8.51 16.57
CA LEU A 115 16.87 -7.05 16.50
C LEU A 115 16.39 -6.42 17.81
N GLY A 116 16.00 -7.20 18.81
CA GLY A 116 15.32 -6.67 20.00
C GLY A 116 14.00 -5.95 19.65
N ALA A 117 13.29 -6.43 18.63
CA ALA A 117 12.02 -5.84 18.22
C ALA A 117 10.95 -6.09 19.30
N GLN A 118 10.12 -5.08 19.57
CA GLN A 118 8.99 -5.21 20.49
C GLN A 118 7.95 -6.19 19.91
N SER A 119 7.69 -6.07 18.61
CA SER A 119 6.82 -6.99 17.88
C SER A 119 7.22 -7.10 16.41
N VAL A 120 6.99 -8.27 15.85
CA VAL A 120 7.10 -8.56 14.42
C VAL A 120 5.79 -9.18 13.97
N MET A 121 5.17 -8.62 12.93
CA MET A 121 3.88 -9.04 12.39
C MET A 121 4.01 -9.32 10.90
N LEU A 122 3.40 -10.41 10.44
CA LEU A 122 3.17 -10.69 9.04
C LEU A 122 1.69 -10.45 8.76
N THR A 123 1.40 -9.61 7.77
CA THR A 123 0.04 -9.22 7.41
C THR A 123 -0.24 -9.48 5.94
N ASP A 124 -1.52 -9.59 5.58
CA ASP A 124 -1.94 -9.59 4.17
C ASP A 124 -2.03 -8.16 3.58
N ARG A 125 -2.44 -8.04 2.31
CA ARG A 125 -2.68 -6.72 1.68
C ARG A 125 -3.95 -6.00 2.15
N ALA A 126 -4.75 -6.56 3.03
CA ALA A 126 -5.80 -5.80 3.72
C ALA A 126 -5.28 -5.16 5.02
N GLY A 127 -4.07 -5.52 5.46
CA GLY A 127 -3.53 -5.13 6.76
C GLY A 127 -4.00 -6.02 7.90
N MET A 128 -4.55 -7.21 7.59
CA MET A 128 -4.94 -8.20 8.59
C MET A 128 -3.72 -9.01 9.02
N VAL A 129 -3.54 -9.18 10.33
CA VAL A 129 -2.44 -9.97 10.89
C VAL A 129 -2.69 -11.46 10.65
N LEU A 130 -1.71 -12.12 10.03
CA LEU A 130 -1.69 -13.56 9.78
C LEU A 130 -0.89 -14.29 10.85
N VAL A 131 0.28 -13.75 11.19
CA VAL A 131 1.19 -14.26 12.21
C VAL A 131 1.82 -13.07 12.93
N ASP A 132 2.00 -13.18 14.23
CA ASP A 132 2.66 -12.18 15.06
C ASP A 132 3.56 -12.82 16.10
N VAL A 133 4.60 -12.09 16.49
CA VAL A 133 5.51 -12.44 17.59
C VAL A 133 5.77 -11.18 18.41
N GLY A 134 5.89 -11.34 19.73
CA GLY A 134 6.11 -10.24 20.68
C GLY A 134 4.79 -9.61 21.14
N THR A 135 4.84 -8.32 21.49
CA THR A 135 3.68 -7.58 22.01
C THR A 135 3.54 -6.23 21.32
N THR A 136 2.30 -5.85 21.00
CA THR A 136 1.95 -4.52 20.48
C THR A 136 1.21 -3.67 21.50
N ASP A 137 1.31 -4.01 22.80
CA ASP A 137 0.56 -3.35 23.87
C ASP A 137 0.59 -1.82 23.73
N ASN A 138 -0.61 -1.24 23.73
CA ASN A 138 -0.89 0.20 23.60
C ASN A 138 -0.62 0.85 22.22
N LEU A 139 -0.37 0.08 21.15
CA LEU A 139 -0.28 0.61 19.79
C LEU A 139 -1.57 0.32 19.00
N PRO A 140 -2.16 1.32 18.31
CA PRO A 140 -3.39 1.13 17.54
C PRO A 140 -3.10 0.44 16.18
N MET A 141 -2.53 -0.78 16.21
CA MET A 141 -2.11 -1.49 15.01
C MET A 141 -3.27 -1.81 14.05
N MET A 142 -4.49 -1.95 14.57
CA MET A 142 -5.70 -2.09 13.73
C MET A 142 -5.93 -0.88 12.81
N ILE A 143 -5.42 0.30 13.15
CA ILE A 143 -5.50 1.51 12.32
C ILE A 143 -4.23 1.65 11.48
N VAL A 144 -3.06 1.39 12.07
CA VAL A 144 -1.76 1.57 11.39
C VAL A 144 -1.58 0.58 10.23
N LEU A 145 -1.93 -0.70 10.41
CA LEU A 145 -1.69 -1.73 9.39
C LEU A 145 -2.49 -1.49 8.10
N PRO A 146 -3.80 -1.13 8.12
CA PRO A 146 -4.51 -0.77 6.89
C PRO A 146 -3.94 0.46 6.17
N LEU A 147 -3.46 1.46 6.92
CA LEU A 147 -2.82 2.66 6.33
C LEU A 147 -1.50 2.32 5.64
N LEU A 148 -0.69 1.46 6.27
CA LEU A 148 0.53 0.92 5.65
C LEU A 148 0.16 0.13 4.39
N SER A 149 -0.83 -0.75 4.47
CA SER A 149 -1.22 -1.54 3.31
C SER A 149 -1.67 -0.68 2.12
N THR A 150 -2.45 0.37 2.39
CA THR A 150 -2.84 1.35 1.38
C THR A 150 -1.61 2.02 0.74
N SER A 151 -0.62 2.40 1.56
CA SER A 151 0.64 3.00 1.07
C SER A 151 1.38 2.04 0.13
N PHE A 152 1.50 0.77 0.52
CA PHE A 152 2.15 -0.26 -0.30
C PHE A 152 1.35 -0.64 -1.55
N SER A 153 0.03 -0.50 -1.54
CA SER A 153 -0.78 -0.65 -2.76
C SER A 153 -0.38 0.43 -3.77
N THR A 154 -0.29 1.69 -3.34
CA THR A 154 0.19 2.79 -4.19
C THR A 154 1.63 2.57 -4.68
N THR A 155 2.55 2.14 -3.80
CA THR A 155 3.94 1.86 -4.22
C THR A 155 4.01 0.71 -5.25
N GLY A 156 3.17 -0.32 -5.10
CA GLY A 156 3.06 -1.39 -6.08
C GLY A 156 2.57 -0.89 -7.45
N GLU A 157 1.64 0.06 -7.48
CA GLU A 157 1.20 0.72 -8.71
C GLU A 157 2.34 1.51 -9.36
N VAL A 158 3.13 2.25 -8.58
CA VAL A 158 4.29 3.00 -9.08
C VAL A 158 5.30 2.06 -9.74
N ALA A 159 5.68 0.98 -9.06
CA ALA A 159 6.64 0.02 -9.61
C ALA A 159 6.12 -0.61 -10.92
N ARG A 160 4.81 -0.88 -11.01
CA ARG A 160 4.20 -1.35 -12.27
C ARG A 160 4.33 -0.34 -13.39
N GLN A 161 4.11 0.95 -13.12
CA GLN A 161 4.28 2.00 -14.14
C GLN A 161 5.74 2.16 -14.58
N LEU A 162 6.68 1.95 -13.66
CA LEU A 162 8.12 1.95 -13.94
C LEU A 162 8.62 0.67 -14.61
N ARG A 163 7.76 -0.36 -14.76
CA ARG A 163 8.10 -1.69 -15.29
C ARG A 163 9.20 -2.38 -14.49
N GLU A 164 9.21 -2.15 -13.18
CA GLU A 164 10.14 -2.82 -12.27
C GLU A 164 9.62 -4.22 -11.92
N GLU A 165 10.51 -5.20 -12.00
CA GLU A 165 10.26 -6.56 -11.53
C GLU A 165 10.80 -6.74 -10.12
N ASP A 166 9.99 -7.35 -9.24
CA ASP A 166 10.29 -7.59 -7.82
C ASP A 166 10.88 -6.36 -7.06
N PRO A 167 10.20 -5.20 -7.10
CA PRO A 167 10.64 -4.00 -6.38
C PRO A 167 10.68 -4.25 -4.88
N LEU A 168 11.78 -3.87 -4.23
CA LEU A 168 11.83 -3.86 -2.77
C LEU A 168 11.29 -2.52 -2.24
N SER A 169 10.04 -2.54 -1.81
CA SER A 169 9.41 -1.40 -1.15
C SER A 169 9.60 -1.47 0.36
N VAL A 170 9.94 -0.34 0.97
CA VAL A 170 10.06 -0.19 2.42
C VAL A 170 9.34 1.07 2.87
N TYR A 171 8.64 0.97 3.99
CA TYR A 171 8.16 2.13 4.74
C TYR A 171 8.92 2.21 6.06
N ILE A 172 9.40 3.41 6.36
CA ILE A 172 10.17 3.69 7.58
C ILE A 172 9.49 4.85 8.30
N HIS A 173 9.17 4.62 9.57
CA HIS A 173 8.81 5.66 10.49
C HIS A 173 9.80 5.65 11.65
N ASP A 174 10.51 6.75 11.86
CA ASP A 174 11.43 6.91 12.97
C ASP A 174 10.94 8.01 13.92
N GLY A 175 10.26 7.61 14.98
CA GLY A 175 9.72 8.51 15.99
C GLY A 175 10.61 8.64 17.23
N MET A 176 10.18 9.44 18.20
CA MET A 176 10.90 9.57 19.47
C MET A 176 10.78 8.33 20.36
N ASN A 177 9.57 7.74 20.42
CA ASN A 177 9.28 6.59 21.30
C ASN A 177 9.29 5.26 20.53
N TYR A 178 8.89 5.30 19.26
CA TYR A 178 8.71 4.11 18.45
C TYR A 178 9.38 4.29 17.10
N ALA A 179 9.96 3.21 16.59
CA ALA A 179 10.33 3.08 15.18
C ALA A 179 9.53 1.93 14.57
N LEU A 180 9.06 2.13 13.35
CA LEU A 180 8.31 1.14 12.59
C LEU A 180 8.97 0.95 11.23
N TYR A 181 9.16 -0.31 10.87
CA TYR A 181 9.66 -0.72 9.55
C TYR A 181 8.65 -1.66 8.94
N CYS A 182 8.26 -1.40 7.70
CA CYS A 182 7.37 -2.29 6.96
C CYS A 182 8.04 -2.62 5.62
N PHE A 183 8.03 -3.89 5.27
CA PHE A 183 8.64 -4.43 4.06
C PHE A 183 7.62 -5.20 3.25
N ASP A 184 7.66 -5.06 1.92
CA ASP A 184 6.85 -5.88 1.02
C ASP A 184 7.45 -7.30 0.88
N VAL A 185 6.58 -8.31 0.95
CA VAL A 185 6.93 -9.71 0.80
C VAL A 185 6.01 -10.33 -0.26
N LEU A 186 6.61 -10.72 -1.40
CA LEU A 186 5.92 -11.35 -2.53
C LEU A 186 4.76 -10.51 -3.12
N GLN A 187 4.73 -9.19 -2.90
CA GLN A 187 3.63 -8.29 -3.30
C GLN A 187 2.26 -8.66 -2.69
N ARG A 188 2.23 -9.61 -1.74
CA ARG A 188 1.03 -10.22 -1.15
C ARG A 188 0.97 -10.09 0.36
N PHE A 189 2.13 -9.90 1.00
CA PHE A 189 2.23 -9.80 2.45
C PHE A 189 3.10 -8.62 2.83
N LEU A 190 2.88 -8.09 4.03
CA LEU A 190 3.71 -7.05 4.59
C LEU A 190 4.31 -7.57 5.90
N LEU A 191 5.64 -7.46 6.00
CA LEU A 191 6.37 -7.75 7.23
C LEU A 191 6.60 -6.44 7.98
N VAL A 192 5.98 -6.32 9.15
CA VAL A 192 6.01 -5.12 9.99
C VAL A 192 6.82 -5.39 11.25
N LEU A 193 7.83 -4.56 11.51
CA LEU A 193 8.64 -4.59 12.71
C LEU A 193 8.38 -3.32 13.51
N VAL A 194 8.13 -3.50 14.80
CA VAL A 194 7.86 -2.43 15.75
C VAL A 194 8.93 -2.43 16.82
N PHE A 195 9.56 -1.28 17.03
CA PHE A 195 10.58 -1.06 18.04
C PHE A 195 10.11 -0.05 19.06
N ASN A 196 10.28 -0.39 20.34
CA ASN A 196 10.16 0.57 21.42
C ASN A 196 11.56 1.11 21.75
N LYS A 197 11.80 2.38 21.43
CA LYS A 197 13.11 3.01 21.65
C LYS A 197 13.50 3.11 23.13
N LYS A 198 12.55 2.91 24.06
CA LYS A 198 12.85 2.83 25.50
C LYS A 198 13.45 1.48 25.90
N VAL A 199 13.16 0.43 25.15
CA VAL A 199 13.61 -0.95 25.44
C VAL A 199 14.84 -1.29 24.63
N ALA A 200 14.79 -1.05 23.32
CA ALA A 200 15.89 -1.33 22.41
C ALA A 200 15.85 -0.37 21.22
N SER A 201 17.02 0.08 20.79
CA SER A 201 17.19 0.87 19.58
C SER A 201 18.16 0.14 18.66
N SER A 202 17.62 -0.49 17.62
CA SER A 202 18.43 -1.17 16.61
C SER A 202 18.78 -0.20 15.47
N PRO A 203 20.06 -0.08 15.08
CA PRO A 203 20.44 0.76 13.95
C PRO A 203 19.72 0.33 12.68
N LEU A 204 19.25 1.30 11.88
CA LEU A 204 18.57 1.07 10.60
C LEU A 204 19.32 0.08 9.70
N GLY A 205 20.66 0.17 9.65
CA GLY A 205 21.50 -0.71 8.84
C GLY A 205 21.38 -2.19 9.24
N THR A 206 21.39 -2.48 10.54
CA THR A 206 21.19 -3.84 11.06
C THR A 206 19.78 -4.34 10.75
N VAL A 207 18.76 -3.51 11.01
CA VAL A 207 17.37 -3.83 10.70
C VAL A 207 17.20 -4.19 9.23
N TRP A 208 17.79 -3.41 8.32
CA TRP A 208 17.73 -3.64 6.88
C TRP A 208 18.35 -4.98 6.46
N ILE A 209 19.54 -5.29 6.96
CA ILE A 209 20.26 -6.52 6.60
C ILE A 209 19.51 -7.75 7.14
N SER A 210 19.12 -7.74 8.41
CA SER A 210 18.41 -8.87 9.04
C SER A 210 17.01 -9.04 8.45
N ALA A 211 16.28 -7.95 8.16
CA ALA A 211 14.99 -8.03 7.47
C ALA A 211 15.12 -8.62 6.06
N LYS A 212 16.12 -8.20 5.26
CA LYS A 212 16.37 -8.80 3.95
C LYS A 212 16.69 -10.30 4.02
N ARG A 213 17.37 -10.75 5.08
CA ARG A 213 17.62 -12.18 5.32
C ARG A 213 16.31 -12.91 5.63
N ALA A 214 15.56 -12.43 6.61
CA ALA A 214 14.29 -13.02 7.00
C ALA A 214 13.27 -13.04 5.85
N ILE A 215 13.18 -11.97 5.03
CA ILE A 215 12.28 -11.94 3.87
C ILE A 215 12.60 -13.07 2.89
N ARG A 216 13.88 -13.36 2.63
CA ARG A 216 14.27 -14.46 1.74
C ARG A 216 13.84 -15.82 2.30
N GLU A 217 13.97 -16.04 3.60
CA GLU A 217 13.52 -17.27 4.28
C GLU A 217 11.99 -17.40 4.30
N LEU A 218 11.29 -16.29 4.56
CA LEU A 218 9.83 -16.21 4.53
C LEU A 218 9.29 -16.48 3.12
N ARG A 219 9.95 -15.97 2.07
CA ARG A 219 9.56 -16.25 0.68
C ARG A 219 9.52 -17.76 0.39
N THR A 220 10.52 -18.51 0.85
CA THR A 220 10.56 -19.97 0.71
C THR A 220 9.44 -20.67 1.49
N SER A 221 9.16 -20.21 2.71
CA SER A 221 8.11 -20.79 3.55
C SER A 221 6.70 -20.50 3.02
N LEU A 222 6.50 -19.32 2.42
CA LEU A 222 5.24 -18.87 1.86
C LEU A 222 4.98 -19.38 0.43
N SER A 223 6.02 -19.71 -0.34
CA SER A 223 5.87 -20.29 -1.69
C SER A 223 5.47 -21.76 -1.67
N ASN A 224 5.74 -22.45 -0.56
CA ASN A 224 5.43 -23.87 -0.36
C ASN A 224 4.06 -24.08 0.33
N ALA A 225 3.25 -23.02 0.41
CA ALA A 225 1.92 -22.95 1.02
C ALA A 225 0.86 -22.68 -0.05
#